data_AF-A0A936BDY0-F1
#
_entry.id   AF-A0A936BDY0-F1
#
_cell.length_a   1.000
_cell.length_b   1.000
_cell.length_c   1.000
_cell.angle_alpha   90.00
_cell.angle_beta   90.00
_cell.angle_gamma   90.00
#
_symmetry.space_group_name_H-M   'P 1'
#
loop_
_entity.id
_entity.type
_entity.pdbx_description
1 polymer ?
#
loop_
_entity_poly.entity_id
_entity_poly.type
_entity_poly.pdbx_seq_one_letter_code
_entity_poly.pdbx_strand_id
1 'polypeptide(L)'
;MQVEVDWVMKVIQEAKKPVMTIKPLAAGKILPPVGLAFVWATLRDCDMVTIGTTTVDEAKECIDLSLGFLERRSSGVKLQETRSKKSLK
;
A
#
# COMPACT_ATOMS: atom_id res chain seq x y z
N MET A 1 0.61 -21.53 -10.39
CA MET A 1 -0.27 -22.07 -9.34
C MET A 1 -0.72 -20.90 -8.50
N GLN A 2 -2.03 -20.69 -8.37
CA GLN A 2 -2.57 -19.71 -7.42
C GLN A 2 -2.56 -20.38 -6.05
N VAL A 3 -2.00 -19.71 -5.05
CA VAL A 3 -1.99 -20.17 -3.66
C VAL A 3 -2.73 -19.13 -2.82
N GLU A 4 -3.35 -19.59 -1.74
CA GLU A 4 -4.10 -18.74 -0.82
C GLU A 4 -3.18 -17.70 -0.15
N VAL A 5 -3.79 -16.59 0.27
CA VAL A 5 -3.04 -15.42 0.76
C VAL A 5 -2.21 -15.76 2.00
N ASP A 6 -2.75 -16.54 2.92
CA ASP A 6 -2.07 -16.99 4.14
C ASP A 6 -0.82 -17.85 3.85
N TRP A 7 -0.86 -18.67 2.80
CA TRP A 7 0.33 -19.39 2.32
C TRP A 7 1.39 -18.45 1.75
N VAL A 8 0.98 -17.42 0.99
CA VAL A 8 1.91 -16.39 0.52
C VAL A 8 2.56 -15.66 1.69
N MET A 9 1.78 -15.33 2.74
CA MET A 9 2.32 -14.71 3.95
C MET A 9 3.40 -15.58 4.59
N LYS A 10 3.17 -16.90 4.73
CA LYS A 10 4.18 -17.83 5.25
C LYS A 10 5.47 -17.81 4.43
N VAL A 11 5.35 -17.83 3.09
CA VAL A 11 6.51 -17.78 2.19
C VAL A 11 7.31 -16.48 2.38
N ILE A 12 6.63 -15.35 2.56
CA ILE A 12 7.30 -14.06 2.83
C ILE A 12 8.05 -14.13 4.18
N GLN A 13 7.40 -14.62 5.23
CA GLN A 13 7.99 -14.69 6.57
C GLN A 13 9.24 -15.57 6.61
N GLU A 14 9.23 -16.70 5.92
CA GLU A 14 10.34 -17.66 5.87
C GLU A 14 11.40 -17.34 4.80
N ALA A 15 11.22 -16.26 4.00
CA ALA A 15 12.11 -15.95 2.89
C ALA A 15 13.53 -15.63 3.36
N LYS A 16 14.54 -16.31 2.80
CA LYS A 16 15.96 -16.09 3.15
C LYS A 16 16.55 -14.77 2.63
N LYS A 17 15.84 -14.11 1.72
CA LYS A 17 16.23 -12.83 1.11
C LYS A 17 15.10 -11.82 1.29
N PRO A 18 15.41 -10.51 1.24
CA PRO A 18 14.39 -9.47 1.14
C PRO A 18 13.43 -9.77 -0.02
N VAL A 19 12.14 -9.63 0.26
CA VAL A 19 11.06 -9.76 -0.70
C VAL A 19 10.76 -8.38 -1.28
N MET A 20 10.54 -8.35 -2.60
CA MET A 20 10.07 -7.17 -3.30
C MET A 20 8.64 -7.43 -3.77
N THR A 21 7.68 -6.68 -3.24
CA THR A 21 6.30 -6.72 -3.73
C THR A 21 6.14 -5.79 -4.93
N ILE A 22 5.45 -6.27 -5.96
CA ILE A 22 5.22 -5.51 -7.20
C ILE A 22 3.73 -5.28 -7.40
N LYS A 23 3.39 -4.12 -7.96
CA LYS A 23 2.02 -3.77 -8.38
C LYS A 23 0.97 -3.98 -7.26
N PRO A 24 1.19 -3.44 -6.06
CA PRO A 24 0.31 -3.67 -4.90
C PRO A 24 -1.12 -3.14 -5.12
N LEU A 25 -1.32 -2.27 -6.12
CA LEU A 25 -2.59 -1.63 -6.44
C LEU A 25 -3.38 -2.32 -7.56
N ALA A 26 -3.00 -3.54 -7.97
CA ALA A 26 -3.64 -4.30 -9.04
C ALA A 26 -3.86 -3.46 -10.32
N ALA A 27 -2.84 -2.70 -10.72
CA ALA A 27 -2.87 -1.76 -11.84
C ALA A 27 -4.01 -0.70 -11.74
N GLY A 28 -4.20 -0.14 -10.55
CA GLY A 28 -5.20 0.92 -10.29
C GLY A 28 -6.59 0.42 -9.92
N LYS A 29 -6.80 -0.90 -9.82
CA LYS A 29 -8.07 -1.49 -9.38
C LYS A 29 -8.24 -1.48 -7.86
N ILE A 30 -7.15 -1.34 -7.11
CA ILE A 30 -7.14 -1.22 -5.65
C ILE A 30 -6.64 0.18 -5.30
N LEU A 31 -7.38 0.90 -4.45
CA LEU A 31 -6.99 2.24 -4.02
C LEU A 31 -5.76 2.19 -3.09
N PRO A 32 -4.89 3.21 -3.12
CA PRO A 32 -3.67 3.24 -2.32
C PRO A 32 -3.86 2.97 -0.82
N PRO A 33 -4.85 3.56 -0.12
CA PRO A 33 -5.04 3.30 1.32
C PRO A 33 -5.36 1.84 1.65
N VAL A 34 -5.98 1.10 0.73
CA VAL A 34 -6.34 -0.31 0.93
C VAL A 34 -5.15 -1.21 0.61
N GLY A 35 -4.54 -1.02 -0.56
CA GLY A 35 -3.44 -1.86 -1.03
C GLY A 35 -2.19 -1.70 -0.17
N LEU A 36 -1.81 -0.46 0.16
CA LEU A 36 -0.61 -0.20 0.95
C LEU A 36 -0.78 -0.66 2.41
N ALA A 37 -1.95 -0.46 3.03
CA ALA A 37 -2.21 -0.96 4.38
C ALA A 37 -2.03 -2.49 4.46
N PHE A 38 -2.57 -3.22 3.48
CA PHE A 38 -2.46 -4.68 3.43
C PHE A 38 -1.00 -5.14 3.27
N VAL A 39 -0.26 -4.53 2.34
CA VAL A 39 1.12 -4.94 2.04
C VAL A 39 2.06 -4.62 3.20
N TRP A 40 1.96 -3.43 3.79
CA TRP A 40 2.79 -3.06 4.95
C TRP A 40 2.47 -3.88 6.20
N ALA A 41 1.23 -4.35 6.37
CA ALA A 41 0.87 -5.27 7.44
C ALA A 41 1.39 -6.70 7.24
N THR A 42 1.78 -7.07 6.02
CA THR A 42 2.18 -8.43 5.64
C THR A 42 3.70 -8.61 5.54
N LEU A 43 4.39 -7.56 5.09
CA LEU A 43 5.83 -7.57 4.86
C LEU A 43 6.63 -7.51 6.16
N ARG A 44 7.90 -7.92 6.09
CA ARG A 44 8.88 -7.75 7.17
C ARG A 44 9.60 -6.41 6.99
N ASP A 45 10.26 -5.93 8.04
CA ASP A 45 10.97 -4.64 8.05
C ASP A 45 12.08 -4.54 6.98
N CYS A 46 12.63 -5.67 6.53
CA CYS A 46 13.68 -5.69 5.49
C CYS A 46 13.14 -5.76 4.06
N ASP A 47 11.82 -5.94 3.89
CA ASP A 47 11.19 -6.11 2.60
C ASP A 47 10.85 -4.75 1.95
N MET A 48 10.58 -4.77 0.65
CA MET A 48 10.36 -3.56 -0.16
C MET A 48 9.02 -3.60 -0.89
N VAL A 49 8.39 -2.43 -0.99
CA VAL A 49 7.24 -2.19 -1.87
C VAL A 49 7.69 -1.45 -3.12
N THR A 50 7.35 -2.00 -4.28
CA THR A 50 7.54 -1.32 -5.58
C THR A 50 6.20 -0.98 -6.21
N ILE A 51 6.06 0.30 -6.52
CA ILE A 51 4.83 0.87 -7.03
C ILE A 51 5.14 1.70 -8.27
N GLY A 52 4.39 1.44 -9.34
CA GLY A 52 4.41 2.28 -10.53
C GLY A 52 3.45 3.44 -10.33
N THR A 53 3.90 4.65 -10.63
CA THR A 53 3.09 5.87 -10.63
C THR A 53 3.24 6.56 -11.98
N THR A 54 2.21 7.29 -12.38
CA THR A 54 2.15 8.05 -13.63
C THR A 54 2.43 9.54 -13.42
N THR A 55 2.35 10.01 -12.17
CA THR A 55 2.61 11.39 -11.79
C THR A 55 3.41 11.48 -10.50
N VAL A 56 4.06 12.63 -10.29
CA VAL A 56 4.78 12.94 -9.05
C VAL A 56 3.83 12.97 -7.85
N ASP A 57 2.58 13.42 -8.04
CA ASP A 57 1.63 13.54 -6.95
C ASP A 57 1.09 12.18 -6.49
N GLU A 58 0.90 11.22 -7.42
CA GLU A 58 0.64 9.82 -7.05
C GLU A 58 1.78 9.23 -6.22
N ALA A 59 3.03 9.54 -6.57
CA ALA A 59 4.18 9.08 -5.81
C ALA A 59 4.19 9.67 -4.38
N LYS A 60 3.94 10.99 -4.23
CA LYS A 60 3.84 11.64 -2.93
C LYS A 60 2.73 11.02 -2.07
N GLU A 61 1.54 10.82 -2.63
CA GLU A 61 0.41 10.20 -1.92
C GLU A 61 0.79 8.80 -1.41
N CYS A 62 1.41 7.97 -2.25
CA CYS A 62 1.84 6.62 -1.87
C CYS A 62 2.91 6.64 -0.77
N ILE A 63 3.85 7.59 -0.83
CA ILE A 63 4.89 7.78 0.19
C ILE A 63 4.25 8.19 1.53
N ASP A 64 3.40 9.21 1.52
CA ASP A 64 2.76 9.74 2.73
C ASP A 64 1.86 8.70 3.40
N LEU A 65 1.11 7.93 2.62
CA LEU A 65 0.32 6.81 3.13
C LEU A 65 1.21 5.73 3.74
N SER A 66 2.29 5.33 3.04
CA SER A 66 3.20 4.30 3.51
C SER A 66 3.89 4.69 4.82
N LEU A 67 4.40 5.91 4.92
CA LEU A 67 4.96 6.45 6.16
C LEU A 67 3.90 6.49 7.28
N GLY A 68 2.66 6.89 6.95
CA GLY A 68 1.55 6.86 7.90
C GLY A 68 1.31 5.47 8.50
N PHE A 69 1.28 4.43 7.66
CA PHE A 69 1.10 3.04 8.10
C PHE A 69 2.28 2.54 8.94
N LEU A 70 3.51 2.80 8.51
CA LEU A 70 4.71 2.38 9.23
C LEU A 70 4.83 3.08 10.59
N GLU A 71 4.50 4.36 10.66
CA GLU A 71 4.55 5.18 11.89
C GLU A 71 3.26 5.06 12.74
N ARG A 72 2.27 4.27 12.29
CA ARG A 72 0.95 4.13 12.93
C ARG A 72 0.24 5.46 13.20
N ARG A 73 0.33 6.38 12.23
CA ARG A 73 -0.36 7.68 12.25
C ARG A 73 -1.34 7.81 11.09
N SER A 74 -2.26 8.76 11.20
CA SER A 74 -3.08 9.17 10.07
C SER A 74 -2.23 9.79 8.97
N SER A 75 -2.56 9.53 7.70
CA SER A 75 -1.92 10.21 6.58
C SER A 75 -2.35 11.68 6.54
N GLY A 76 -1.43 12.55 6.12
CA GLY A 76 -1.70 13.98 5.90
C GLY A 76 -2.26 14.28 4.51
N VAL A 77 -2.70 13.26 3.77
CA VAL A 77 -3.13 13.41 2.38
C VAL A 77 -4.42 14.23 2.34
N LYS A 78 -4.41 15.27 1.50
CA LYS A 78 -5.59 16.10 1.29
C LYS A 78 -6.67 15.28 0.59
N LEU A 79 -7.83 15.12 1.25
CA LEU A 79 -8.95 14.39 0.69
C LEU A 79 -9.52 15.10 -0.55
N GLN A 80 -9.92 14.30 -1.54
CA GLN A 80 -10.60 14.81 -2.72
C GLN A 80 -11.95 15.40 -2.34
N GLU A 81 -12.18 16.65 -2.74
CA GLU A 81 -13.46 17.31 -2.54
C GLU A 81 -14.34 17.21 -3.79
N THR A 82 -15.56 16.74 -3.61
CA THR A 82 -16.59 16.73 -4.65
C THR A 82 -17.93 17.10 -4.03
N ARG A 83 -18.92 17.44 -4.86
CA ARG A 83 -20.27 17.83 -4.39
C ARG A 83 -20.91 16.76 -3.51
N SER A 84 -20.67 15.47 -3.79
CA SER A 84 -21.21 14.35 -3.02
C SER A 84 -20.58 14.19 -1.62
N LYS A 85 -19.46 14.87 -1.35
CA LYS A 85 -18.79 14.87 -0.04
C LYS A 85 -19.29 15.97 0.89
N LYS A 86 -20.26 16.81 0.47
CA LYS A 86 -20.79 17.91 1.27
C LYS A 86 -21.41 17.45 2.60
N SER A 87 -21.98 16.25 2.65
CA SER A 87 -22.58 15.68 3.87
C SER A 87 -21.57 15.09 4.87
N LEU A 88 -20.29 14.99 4.48
CA LEU A 88 -19.23 14.44 5.32
C LEU A 88 -18.33 15.53 5.92
N LYS A 89 -18.70 16.80 5.72
CA LYS A 89 -18.04 17.98 6.30
C LYS A 89 -18.79 18.46 7.53
#